data_AF-A0A2U2XF89-F1
#
_entry.id   AF-A0A2U2XF89-F1
#
_cell.length_a   1.000
_cell.length_b   1.000
_cell.length_c   1.000
_cell.angle_alpha   90.00
_cell.angle_beta   90.00
_cell.angle_gamma   90.00
#
_symmetry.space_group_name_H-M   'P 1'
#
loop_
_entity.id
_entity.type
_entity.pdbx_description
1 polymer ?
#
loop_
_entity_poly.entity_id
_entity_poly.type
_entity_poly.pdbx_seq_one_letter_code
_entity_poly.pdbx_strand_id
1 'polypeptide(L)'
;MENGIILFATMLICLIIGTIGFAFLKRGHHNQKEEYIELWEEFQQIKDDESTIKIQEIITVGNTLVFNKYIPTKHLKIILELARKRESRNPEFEELKSNAYNKWINHTHGYPSGNGVL
;
A
#
# COMPACT_ATOMS: atom_id res chain seq x y z
N MET A 1 -51.38 -4.64 -5.12
CA MET A 1 -50.53 -3.42 -5.16
C MET A 1 -49.42 -3.46 -4.12
N GLU A 2 -49.62 -4.07 -2.95
CA GLU A 2 -48.64 -4.08 -1.84
C GLU A 2 -47.31 -4.81 -2.17
N ASN A 3 -47.37 -5.93 -2.89
CA ASN A 3 -46.15 -6.68 -3.26
C ASN A 3 -45.18 -5.87 -4.15
N GLY A 4 -45.70 -4.97 -4.99
CA GLY A 4 -44.87 -4.10 -5.83
C GLY A 4 -44.15 -3.03 -5.01
N ILE A 5 -44.79 -2.53 -3.95
CA ILE A 5 -44.19 -1.55 -3.03
C ILE A 5 -43.06 -2.21 -2.23
N ILE A 6 -43.27 -3.44 -1.77
CA ILE A 6 -42.26 -4.20 -1.02
C ILE A 6 -41.03 -4.48 -1.91
N LEU A 7 -41.23 -4.92 -3.16
CA LEU A 7 -40.14 -5.14 -4.12
C LEU A 7 -39.38 -3.85 -4.45
N PHE A 8 -40.10 -2.73 -4.61
CA PHE A 8 -39.45 -1.44 -4.87
C PHE A 8 -38.64 -0.97 -3.65
N ALA A 9 -39.18 -1.12 -2.44
CA ALA A 9 -38.49 -0.76 -1.21
C ALA A 9 -37.22 -1.60 -0.98
N THR A 10 -37.27 -2.92 -1.22
CA THR A 10 -36.08 -3.77 -1.08
C THR A 10 -35.02 -3.44 -2.13
N MET A 11 -35.42 -3.20 -3.39
CA MET A 11 -34.49 -2.77 -4.44
C MET A 11 -33.83 -1.42 -4.09
N LEU A 12 -34.59 -0.48 -3.55
CA LEU A 12 -34.09 0.84 -3.15
C LEU A 12 -33.10 0.74 -1.98
N ILE A 13 -33.38 -0.13 -1.00
CA ILE A 13 -32.43 -0.41 0.10
C ILE A 13 -31.14 -1.04 -0.43
N CYS A 14 -31.23 -2.03 -1.32
CA CYS A 14 -30.05 -2.63 -1.95
C CYS A 14 -29.21 -1.60 -2.71
N LEU A 15 -29.85 -0.67 -3.41
CA LEU A 15 -29.17 0.40 -4.15
C LEU A 15 -28.47 1.39 -3.20
N ILE A 16 -29.11 1.76 -2.09
CA ILE A 16 -28.50 2.62 -1.08
C ILE A 16 -27.27 1.94 -0.45
N ILE A 17 -27.39 0.66 -0.06
CA ILE A 17 -26.26 -0.09 0.52
C ILE A 17 -25.11 -0.18 -0.48
N GLY A 18 -25.42 -0.48 -1.75
CA GLY A 18 -24.41 -0.56 -2.81
C GLY A 18 -23.67 0.76 -3.05
N THR A 19 -24.40 1.88 -3.12
CA THR A 19 -23.82 3.20 -3.36
C THR A 19 -22.97 3.68 -2.18
N ILE A 20 -23.43 3.49 -0.94
CA ILE A 20 -22.68 3.82 0.27
C ILE A 20 -21.41 2.96 0.35
N GLY A 21 -21.52 1.65 0.16
CA GLY A 21 -20.36 0.74 0.16
C GLY A 21 -19.32 1.14 -0.88
N PHE A 22 -19.75 1.47 -2.10
CA PHE A 22 -18.85 1.94 -3.15
C PHE A 22 -18.15 3.27 -2.79
N ALA A 23 -18.88 4.23 -2.20
CA ALA A 23 -18.31 5.49 -1.77
C ALA A 23 -17.23 5.32 -0.69
N PHE A 24 -17.46 4.44 0.29
CA PHE A 24 -16.46 4.12 1.32
C PHE A 24 -15.21 3.45 0.73
N LEU A 25 -15.39 2.48 -0.18
CA LEU A 25 -14.26 1.83 -0.87
C LEU A 25 -13.44 2.84 -1.69
N LYS A 26 -14.12 3.72 -2.44
CA LYS A 26 -13.46 4.76 -3.23
C LYS A 26 -12.68 5.74 -2.35
N ARG A 27 -13.24 6.15 -1.20
CA ARG A 27 -12.55 7.01 -0.24
C ARG A 27 -11.35 6.31 0.38
N GLY A 28 -11.49 5.06 0.80
CA GLY A 28 -10.37 4.28 1.35
C GLY A 28 -9.22 4.12 0.34
N HIS A 29 -9.54 3.90 -0.93
CA HIS A 29 -8.56 3.87 -2.02
C HIS A 29 -7.84 5.21 -2.21
N HIS A 30 -8.56 6.32 -2.11
CA HIS A 30 -7.96 7.65 -2.24
C HIS A 30 -7.01 7.95 -1.08
N ASN A 31 -7.46 7.71 0.15
CA ASN A 31 -6.65 7.95 1.35
C ASN A 31 -5.34 7.16 1.32
N GLN A 32 -5.38 5.87 0.94
CA GLN A 32 -4.17 5.05 0.84
C GLN A 32 -3.16 5.54 -0.21
N LYS A 33 -3.64 6.23 -1.25
CA LYS A 33 -2.79 6.83 -2.28
C LYS A 33 -2.12 8.10 -1.77
N GLU A 34 -2.85 8.94 -1.03
CA GLU A 34 -2.31 10.15 -0.40
C GLU A 34 -1.31 9.80 0.70
N GLU A 35 -1.68 8.87 1.58
CA GLU A 35 -0.81 8.32 2.63
C GLU A 35 0.50 7.78 2.05
N TYR A 36 0.45 7.11 0.89
CA TYR A 36 1.66 6.67 0.21
C TYR A 36 2.59 7.83 -0.19
N ILE A 37 2.04 8.95 -0.68
CA ILE A 37 2.85 10.10 -1.09
C ILE A 37 3.56 10.69 0.12
N GLU A 38 2.82 10.91 1.21
CA GLU A 38 3.35 11.44 2.47
C GLU A 38 4.44 10.54 3.06
N LEU A 39 4.16 9.24 3.18
CA LEU A 39 5.14 8.25 3.67
C LEU A 39 6.39 8.17 2.79
N TRP A 40 6.24 8.32 1.47
CA TRP A 40 7.37 8.28 0.56
C TRP A 40 8.25 9.52 0.71
N GLU A 41 7.65 10.70 0.86
CA GLU A 41 8.37 11.93 1.13
C GLU A 41 9.11 11.87 2.46
N GLU A 42 8.46 11.38 3.52
CA GLU A 42 9.08 11.13 4.83
C GLU A 42 10.28 10.19 4.69
N PHE A 43 10.11 9.06 4.01
CA PHE A 43 11.19 8.10 3.77
C PHE A 43 12.37 8.73 3.03
N GLN A 44 12.11 9.57 2.01
CA GLN A 44 13.18 10.26 1.28
C GLN A 44 13.97 11.24 2.16
N GLN A 45 13.34 11.85 3.15
CA GLN A 45 14.02 12.76 4.08
C GLN A 45 14.91 12.01 5.06
N ILE A 46 14.49 10.84 5.54
CA ILE A 46 15.20 10.10 6.59
C ILE A 46 16.19 9.05 6.04
N LYS A 47 16.05 8.57 4.80
CA LYS A 47 16.82 7.43 4.25
C LYS A 47 18.34 7.60 4.26
N ASP A 48 18.84 8.83 4.28
CA ASP A 48 20.28 9.13 4.22
C ASP A 48 20.89 9.39 5.62
N ASP A 49 20.07 9.43 6.67
CA ASP A 49 20.50 9.63 8.06
C ASP A 49 21.12 8.34 8.62
N GLU A 50 22.22 8.44 9.38
CA GLU A 50 22.93 7.31 10.00
C GLU A 50 22.72 7.23 11.53
N SER A 51 21.94 8.13 12.13
CA SER A 51 21.65 8.10 13.57
C SER A 51 20.77 6.92 13.96
N THR A 52 21.03 6.33 15.13
CA THR A 52 20.30 5.14 15.62
C THR A 52 18.80 5.38 15.79
N ILE A 53 18.40 6.58 16.24
CA ILE A 53 16.98 6.95 16.35
C ILE A 53 16.32 6.91 14.96
N LYS A 54 17.01 7.44 13.94
CA LYS A 54 16.50 7.47 12.56
C LYS A 54 16.54 6.10 11.89
N ILE A 55 17.41 5.19 12.32
CA ILE A 55 17.42 3.80 11.81
C ILE A 55 16.08 3.11 12.09
N GLN A 56 15.56 3.20 13.32
CA GLN A 56 14.27 2.59 13.66
C GLN A 56 13.12 3.24 12.87
N GLU A 57 13.17 4.55 12.69
CA GLU A 57 12.21 5.32 11.91
C GLU A 57 12.22 4.90 10.43
N ILE A 58 13.40 4.77 9.83
CA ILE A 58 13.59 4.27 8.45
C ILE A 58 12.98 2.88 8.29
N ILE A 59 13.22 1.98 9.26
CA ILE A 59 12.68 0.61 9.21
C ILE A 59 11.16 0.63 9.30
N THR A 60 10.62 1.43 10.21
CA THR A 60 9.17 1.55 10.44
C THR A 60 8.47 2.10 9.20
N VAL A 61 8.91 3.26 8.71
CA VAL A 61 8.36 3.90 7.51
C VAL A 61 8.56 3.00 6.28
N GLY A 62 9.74 2.39 6.15
CA GLY A 62 10.05 1.45 5.07
C GLY A 62 9.13 0.25 5.03
N ASN A 63 8.83 -0.37 6.18
CA ASN A 63 7.90 -1.49 6.26
C ASN A 63 6.48 -1.04 5.90
N THR A 64 6.00 0.09 6.42
CA THR A 64 4.69 0.65 6.06
C THR A 64 4.57 0.89 4.56
N LEU A 65 5.61 1.44 3.92
CA LEU A 65 5.68 1.66 2.49
C LEU A 65 5.61 0.37 1.68
N VAL A 66 6.33 -0.69 2.09
CA VAL A 66 6.33 -1.99 1.41
C VAL A 66 4.94 -2.62 1.41
N PHE A 67 4.16 -2.44 2.48
CA PHE A 67 2.79 -2.97 2.57
C PHE A 67 1.75 -2.08 1.90
N ASN A 68 2.08 -0.83 1.55
CA ASN A 68 1.17 0.04 0.83
C ASN A 68 0.81 -0.54 -0.56
N LYS A 69 -0.47 -0.48 -0.93
CA LYS A 69 -0.99 -1.02 -2.20
C LYS A 69 -0.48 -0.25 -3.43
N TYR A 70 -0.20 1.04 -3.26
CA TYR A 70 0.15 1.96 -4.35
C TYR A 70 1.64 2.11 -4.57
N ILE A 71 2.49 1.41 -3.81
CA ILE A 71 3.93 1.52 -3.97
C ILE A 71 4.38 1.05 -5.36
N PRO A 72 5.07 1.89 -6.14
CA PRO A 72 5.61 1.49 -7.43
C PRO A 72 6.79 0.53 -7.27
N THR A 73 6.94 -0.40 -8.23
CA THR A 73 8.06 -1.35 -8.27
C THR A 73 9.44 -0.67 -8.21
N LYS A 74 9.58 0.54 -8.79
CA LYS A 74 10.82 1.33 -8.70
C LYS A 74 11.18 1.72 -7.27
N HIS A 75 10.20 2.04 -6.44
CA HIS A 75 10.43 2.46 -5.05
C HIS A 75 10.72 1.27 -4.15
N LEU A 76 10.07 0.12 -4.41
CA LEU A 76 10.44 -1.16 -3.78
C LEU A 76 11.91 -1.52 -4.02
N LYS A 77 12.43 -1.29 -5.23
CA LYS A 77 13.86 -1.52 -5.53
C LYS A 77 14.76 -0.60 -4.70
N ILE A 78 14.41 0.68 -4.57
CA ILE A 78 15.17 1.64 -3.75
C ILE A 78 15.22 1.19 -2.29
N ILE A 79 14.08 0.79 -1.72
CA ILE A 79 14.00 0.27 -0.33
C ILE A 79 14.84 -1.00 -0.19
N LEU A 80 14.76 -1.92 -1.16
CA LEU A 80 15.52 -3.16 -1.15
C LEU A 80 17.04 -2.91 -1.21
N GLU A 81 17.50 -1.99 -2.06
CA GLU A 81 18.90 -1.60 -2.17
C GLU A 81 19.39 -0.93 -0.89
N LEU A 82 18.59 -0.04 -0.29
CA LEU A 82 18.90 0.60 0.98
C LEU A 82 19.06 -0.45 2.09
N ALA A 83 18.10 -1.37 2.20
CA ALA A 83 18.11 -2.41 3.22
C ALA A 83 19.33 -3.33 3.06
N ARG A 84 19.65 -3.78 1.84
CA ARG A 84 20.87 -4.56 1.55
C ARG A 84 22.15 -3.83 1.94
N LYS A 85 22.23 -2.52 1.66
CA LYS A 85 23.41 -1.71 1.98
C LYS A 85 23.59 -1.52 3.49
N ARG A 86 22.50 -1.47 4.25
CA ARG A 86 22.52 -1.19 5.70
C ARG A 86 22.49 -2.43 6.58
N GLU A 87 22.02 -3.56 6.06
CA GLU A 87 21.95 -4.85 6.77
C GLU A 87 23.29 -5.27 7.38
N SER A 88 24.40 -5.05 6.67
CA SER A 88 25.73 -5.43 7.17
C SER A 88 26.13 -4.71 8.46
N ARG A 89 25.54 -3.54 8.73
CA ARG A 89 25.80 -2.73 9.93
C ARG A 89 24.64 -2.81 10.93
N ASN A 90 23.43 -3.08 10.47
CA ASN A 90 22.20 -3.08 11.26
C ASN A 90 21.33 -4.28 10.84
N PRO A 91 21.36 -5.40 11.59
CA PRO A 91 20.67 -6.63 11.20
C PRO A 91 19.14 -6.48 11.14
N GLU A 92 18.57 -5.47 11.80
CA GLU A 92 17.13 -5.15 11.76
C GLU A 92 16.63 -4.82 10.34
N PHE A 93 17.52 -4.45 9.41
CA PHE A 93 17.15 -4.28 8.00
C PHE A 93 16.90 -5.59 7.25
N GLU A 94 17.25 -6.75 7.82
CA GLU A 94 17.01 -8.06 7.20
C GLU A 94 15.52 -8.30 6.92
N GLU A 95 14.66 -7.96 7.89
CA GLU A 95 13.21 -8.11 7.74
C GLU A 95 12.67 -7.17 6.65
N LEU A 96 13.08 -5.89 6.68
CA LEU A 96 12.69 -4.92 5.66
C LEU A 96 13.12 -5.36 4.25
N LYS A 97 14.35 -5.90 4.12
CA LYS A 97 14.87 -6.47 2.87
C LYS A 97 13.99 -7.62 2.39
N SER A 98 13.65 -8.56 3.28
CA SER A 98 12.81 -9.71 2.95
C SER A 98 11.41 -9.30 2.51
N ASN A 99 10.77 -8.40 3.26
CA ASN A 99 9.44 -7.86 2.94
C ASN A 99 9.45 -7.14 1.58
N ALA A 100 10.42 -6.25 1.36
CA ALA A 100 10.55 -5.51 0.10
C ALA A 100 10.79 -6.46 -1.08
N TYR A 101 11.63 -7.49 -0.91
CA TYR A 101 11.89 -8.49 -1.94
C TYR A 101 10.65 -9.33 -2.27
N ASN A 102 9.95 -9.83 -1.26
CA ASN A 102 8.73 -10.60 -1.43
C ASN A 102 7.64 -9.80 -2.15
N LYS A 103 7.44 -8.55 -1.74
CA LYS A 103 6.51 -7.63 -2.41
C LYS A 103 6.93 -7.35 -3.85
N TRP A 104 8.23 -7.11 -4.08
CA TRP A 104 8.78 -6.86 -5.41
C TRP A 104 8.58 -8.06 -6.34
N ILE A 105 8.85 -9.29 -5.87
CA ILE A 105 8.56 -10.52 -6.62
C ILE A 105 7.07 -10.61 -6.92
N ASN A 106 6.20 -10.41 -5.94
CA ASN A 106 4.75 -10.47 -6.18
C ASN A 106 4.28 -9.41 -7.18
N HIS A 107 4.92 -8.24 -7.22
CA HIS A 107 4.65 -7.20 -8.23
C HIS A 107 5.21 -7.51 -9.62
N THR A 108 6.28 -8.30 -9.73
CA THR A 108 7.01 -8.53 -10.99
C THR A 108 6.74 -9.90 -11.61
N HIS A 109 6.49 -10.91 -10.78
CA HIS A 109 6.27 -12.31 -11.12
C HIS A 109 4.89 -12.81 -10.69
N GLY A 110 4.13 -12.02 -9.91
CA GLY A 110 2.71 -12.28 -9.74
C GLY A 110 2.04 -12.24 -11.11
N TYR A 111 1.22 -13.27 -11.38
CA TYR A 111 0.31 -13.44 -12.52
C TYR A 111 -0.08 -12.14 -13.22
N PRO A 112 -0.30 -12.13 -14.55
CA PRO A 112 -0.79 -10.94 -15.26
C PRO A 112 -2.00 -10.38 -14.51
N SER A 113 -1.75 -9.33 -13.73
CA SER A 113 -2.77 -8.42 -13.27
C SER A 113 -3.41 -7.96 -14.56
N GLY A 114 -4.61 -8.47 -14.83
CA GLY A 114 -5.35 -8.29 -16.08
C GLY A 114 -5.06 -6.92 -16.64
N ASN A 115 -4.28 -6.90 -17.71
CA ASN A 115 -4.16 -5.74 -18.56
C ASN A 115 -5.58 -5.38 -19.00
N GLY A 116 -5.91 -4.12 -18.78
CA GLY A 116 -6.70 -3.30 -19.70
C GLY A 116 -7.94 -3.94 -20.28
N VAL A 117 -9.08 -3.50 -19.79
CA VAL A 117 -10.13 -3.09 -20.71
C VAL A 117 -10.34 -1.60 -20.48
N LEU A 118 -9.88 -0.84 -21.49
CA LEU A 118 -10.29 0.48 -21.97
C LEU A 118 -11.12 1.36 -21.01
#